data_AF-A0A9D2CAG0-F1
#
_entry.id   AF-A0A9D2CAG0-F1
#
_cell.length_a   1.000
_cell.length_b   1.000
_cell.length_c   1.000
_cell.angle_alpha   90.00
_cell.angle_beta   90.00
_cell.angle_gamma   90.00
#
_symmetry.space_group_name_H-M   'P 1'
#
loop_
_entity.id
_entity.type
_entity.pdbx_description
1 polymer ?
#
loop_
_entity_poly.entity_id
_entity_poly.type
_entity_poly.pdbx_seq_one_letter_code
_entity_poly.pdbx_strand_id
1 'polypeptide(L)'
;MTSLAAASDAGTSASRRTRFPILVPILVVLILLGVAWYISAVQLDSVTARMLEPSNVLRRAGEHAWIVFASTVLGVLFALPMGILLSRRWAKYLRTPLLAIGSAAQALPSIGIIVLLALLVGTGTNTAIVAILLFSLLPLLRNTLVAIVSCPPSITKAAAGMGVSGMQILMRVELPLGVPVILAGWRTMLVLNVGTAALATLIGAGGLGSLIDSGMQLGRMDVVIIG
;
A
#
# COMPACT_ATOMS: atom_id res chain seq x y z
N MET A 1 7.85 16.78 61.76
CA MET A 1 6.51 17.33 61.43
C MET A 1 6.48 17.44 59.92
N THR A 2 6.02 16.36 59.27
CA THR A 2 4.72 16.30 58.54
C THR A 2 4.85 16.93 57.17
N SER A 3 5.00 16.13 56.11
CA SER A 3 3.88 15.48 55.37
C SER A 3 3.03 16.50 54.62
N LEU A 4 2.73 16.18 53.35
CA LEU A 4 1.94 16.92 52.35
C LEU A 4 2.67 17.99 51.52
N ALA A 5 3.38 17.55 50.47
CA ALA A 5 3.37 18.23 49.17
C ALA A 5 3.70 17.27 48.00
N ALA A 6 3.39 15.98 48.16
CA ALA A 6 3.18 15.09 47.02
C ALA A 6 1.70 15.18 46.64
N ALA A 7 1.43 15.29 45.34
CA ALA A 7 0.12 15.33 44.67
C ALA A 7 -0.52 16.72 44.47
N SER A 8 -0.22 17.37 43.34
CA SER A 8 -1.27 18.06 42.57
C SER A 8 -0.96 18.36 41.09
N ASP A 9 0.18 17.98 40.52
CA ASP A 9 0.41 18.15 39.06
C ASP A 9 0.08 16.91 38.22
N ALA A 10 -1.00 16.22 38.61
CA ALA A 10 -1.65 15.20 37.79
C ALA A 10 -2.91 15.81 37.15
N GLY A 11 -2.80 16.25 35.89
CA GLY A 11 -3.97 16.35 35.02
C GLY A 11 -4.09 17.59 34.16
N THR A 12 -3.34 17.65 33.05
CA THR A 12 -3.78 18.37 31.84
C THR A 12 -3.36 17.62 30.57
N SER A 13 -3.81 16.36 30.44
CA SER A 13 -3.91 15.68 29.14
C SER A 13 -5.32 15.87 28.59
N ALA A 14 -5.59 17.09 28.10
CA ALA A 14 -6.84 17.38 27.41
C ALA A 14 -6.73 16.85 25.97
N SER A 15 -7.18 15.61 25.81
CA SER A 15 -7.62 14.95 24.58
C SER A 15 -8.03 15.93 23.45
N ARG A 16 -7.17 16.05 22.43
CA ARG A 16 -7.51 16.68 21.15
C ARG A 16 -8.38 15.71 20.34
N ARG A 17 -9.64 15.53 20.75
CA ARG A 17 -10.66 14.83 19.94
C ARG A 17 -10.80 15.55 18.60
N THR A 18 -10.36 14.92 17.52
CA THR A 18 -10.55 15.37 16.15
C THR A 18 -12.05 15.46 15.85
N ARG A 19 -12.57 16.69 15.73
CA ARG A 19 -13.99 17.00 15.42
C ARG A 19 -14.33 16.86 13.92
N PHE A 20 -13.60 16.04 13.16
CA PHE A 20 -13.77 15.89 11.71
C PHE A 20 -14.17 14.49 11.18
N PRO A 21 -14.75 13.53 11.94
CA PRO A 21 -15.03 12.20 11.40
C PRO A 21 -16.24 12.15 10.43
N ILE A 22 -17.14 13.14 10.45
CA ILE A 22 -18.40 13.13 9.66
C ILE A 22 -18.30 14.00 8.39
N LEU A 23 -17.41 15.00 8.37
CA LEU A 23 -17.26 15.88 7.21
C LEU A 23 -16.70 15.15 5.98
N VAL A 24 -15.76 14.22 6.19
CA VAL A 24 -15.16 13.41 5.12
C VAL A 24 -16.19 12.53 4.40
N PRO A 25 -17.01 11.69 5.09
CA PRO A 25 -18.01 10.88 4.39
C PRO A 25 -19.10 11.72 3.70
N ILE A 26 -19.52 12.85 4.27
CA ILE A 26 -20.47 13.76 3.61
C ILE A 26 -19.87 14.31 2.32
N LEU A 27 -18.62 14.77 2.36
CA LEU A 27 -17.94 15.28 1.18
C LEU A 27 -17.82 14.21 0.08
N VAL A 28 -17.48 12.97 0.45
CA VAL A 28 -17.42 11.85 -0.49
C VAL A 28 -18.78 11.59 -1.14
N VAL A 29 -19.85 11.54 -0.36
CA VAL A 29 -21.21 11.34 -0.90
C VAL A 29 -21.61 12.47 -1.84
N LEU A 30 -21.32 13.73 -1.48
CA LEU A 30 -21.59 14.89 -2.34
C LEU A 30 -20.81 14.83 -3.66
N ILE A 31 -19.54 14.42 -3.62
CA ILE A 31 -18.73 14.22 -4.83
C ILE A 31 -19.36 13.13 -5.70
N LEU A 32 -19.72 11.97 -5.12
CA LEU A 32 -20.33 10.88 -5.87
C LEU A 32 -21.66 11.27 -6.51
N LEU A 33 -22.51 12.02 -5.79
CA LEU A 33 -23.76 12.55 -6.33
C LEU A 33 -23.52 13.57 -7.44
N GLY A 34 -22.52 14.45 -7.29
CA GLY A 34 -22.12 15.39 -8.32
C GLY A 34 -21.62 14.71 -9.59
N VAL A 35 -20.81 13.65 -9.45
CA VAL A 35 -20.33 12.83 -10.56
C VAL A 35 -21.50 12.08 -11.23
N ALA A 36 -22.41 11.49 -10.45
CA ALA A 36 -23.59 10.82 -11.00
C ALA A 36 -24.49 11.78 -11.78
N TRP A 37 -24.68 13.00 -11.26
CA TRP A 37 -25.40 14.06 -11.94
C TRP A 37 -24.70 14.46 -13.24
N TYR A 38 -23.38 14.66 -13.22
CA TYR A 38 -22.57 14.96 -14.40
C TYR A 38 -22.73 13.89 -15.48
N ILE A 39 -22.59 12.61 -15.11
CA ILE A 39 -22.78 11.47 -16.03
C ILE A 39 -24.18 11.49 -16.65
N SER A 40 -25.21 11.81 -15.87
CA SER A 40 -26.58 11.87 -16.37
C SER A 40 -26.88 13.09 -17.26
N ALA A 41 -26.10 14.15 -17.12
CA ALA A 41 -26.28 15.41 -17.86
C ALA A 41 -25.45 15.49 -19.15
N VAL A 42 -24.37 14.72 -19.26
CA VAL A 42 -23.48 14.71 -20.43
C VAL A 42 -24.07 13.85 -21.55
N GLN A 43 -24.19 14.42 -22.75
CA GLN A 43 -24.51 13.68 -23.96
C GLN A 43 -23.27 12.96 -24.46
N LEU A 44 -23.16 11.68 -24.12
CA LEU A 44 -22.06 10.82 -24.59
C LEU A 44 -22.24 10.58 -26.10
N ASP A 45 -21.23 10.94 -26.87
CA ASP A 45 -21.18 10.55 -28.28
C ASP A 45 -20.89 9.06 -28.44
N SER A 46 -21.20 8.51 -29.62
CA SER A 46 -21.20 7.06 -29.87
C SER A 46 -19.85 6.38 -29.65
N VAL A 47 -18.74 7.13 -29.74
CA VAL A 47 -17.39 6.64 -29.44
C VAL A 47 -17.17 6.54 -27.93
N THR A 48 -17.47 7.61 -27.18
CA THR A 48 -17.33 7.64 -25.71
C THR A 48 -18.22 6.59 -25.04
N ALA A 49 -19.46 6.43 -25.52
CA ALA A 49 -20.39 5.43 -25.01
C ALA A 49 -19.89 3.98 -25.20
N ARG A 50 -19.16 3.70 -26.29
CA ARG A 50 -18.53 2.38 -26.51
C ARG A 50 -17.31 2.16 -25.61
N MET A 51 -16.53 3.21 -25.36
CA MET A 51 -15.37 3.11 -24.46
C MET A 51 -15.81 2.85 -23.01
N LEU A 52 -16.89 3.50 -22.58
CA LEU A 52 -17.50 3.37 -21.26
C LEU A 52 -18.57 2.26 -21.19
N GLU A 53 -18.63 1.36 -22.18
CA GLU A 53 -19.55 0.24 -22.13
C GLU A 53 -19.31 -0.60 -20.86
N PRO A 54 -20.36 -0.96 -20.10
CA PRO A 54 -20.20 -1.66 -18.82
C PRO A 54 -19.34 -2.92 -18.90
N SER A 55 -19.43 -3.66 -20.01
CA SER A 55 -18.63 -4.85 -20.29
C SER A 55 -17.13 -4.54 -20.38
N ASN A 56 -16.77 -3.44 -21.05
CA ASN A 56 -15.40 -2.99 -21.21
C ASN A 56 -14.84 -2.46 -19.89
N VAL A 57 -15.60 -1.61 -19.18
CA VAL A 57 -15.20 -1.09 -17.86
C VAL A 57 -14.98 -2.22 -16.86
N LEU A 58 -15.90 -3.18 -16.79
CA LEU A 58 -15.76 -4.33 -15.88
C LEU A 58 -14.56 -5.21 -16.23
N ARG A 59 -14.28 -5.42 -17.52
CA ARG A 59 -13.09 -6.13 -17.97
C ARG A 59 -11.81 -5.40 -17.55
N ARG A 60 -11.73 -4.09 -17.75
CA ARG A 60 -10.58 -3.26 -17.33
C ARG A 60 -10.43 -3.23 -15.81
N ALA A 61 -11.52 -3.16 -15.06
CA ALA A 61 -11.51 -3.27 -13.61
C ALA A 61 -10.97 -4.64 -13.15
N GLY A 62 -11.36 -5.73 -13.83
CA GLY A 62 -10.84 -7.08 -13.58
C GLY A 62 -9.35 -7.21 -13.86
N GLU A 63 -8.87 -6.69 -15.00
CA GLU A 63 -7.43 -6.62 -15.32
C GLU A 63 -6.65 -5.85 -14.24
N HIS A 64 -7.17 -4.69 -13.82
CA HIS A 64 -6.54 -3.86 -12.79
C HIS A 64 -6.49 -4.58 -11.44
N ALA A 65 -7.61 -5.16 -11.02
CA ALA A 65 -7.72 -5.93 -9.80
C ALA A 65 -6.77 -7.13 -9.81
N TRP A 66 -6.62 -7.80 -10.95
CA TRP A 66 -5.67 -8.90 -11.10
C TRP A 66 -4.21 -8.46 -10.92
N ILE A 67 -3.79 -7.37 -11.59
CA ILE A 67 -2.43 -6.82 -11.46
C ILE A 67 -2.13 -6.45 -10.01
N VAL A 68 -3.06 -5.74 -9.35
CA VAL A 68 -2.93 -5.33 -7.95
C VAL A 68 -2.88 -6.56 -7.04
N PHE A 69 -3.76 -7.53 -7.25
CA PHE A 69 -3.80 -8.75 -6.43
C PHE A 69 -2.52 -9.56 -6.57
N ALA A 70 -2.09 -9.85 -7.80
CA ALA A 70 -0.89 -10.64 -8.08
C ALA A 70 0.37 -9.98 -7.51
N SER A 71 0.56 -8.68 -7.76
CA SER A 71 1.70 -7.92 -7.20
C SER A 71 1.67 -7.87 -5.67
N THR A 72 0.49 -7.74 -5.07
CA THR A 72 0.33 -7.73 -3.60
C THR A 72 0.67 -9.09 -3.00
N VAL A 73 0.15 -10.19 -3.56
CA VAL A 73 0.40 -11.54 -3.06
C VAL A 73 1.88 -11.87 -3.14
N LEU A 74 2.52 -11.60 -4.28
CA LEU A 74 3.97 -11.75 -4.41
C LEU A 74 4.70 -10.85 -3.41
N GLY A 75 4.25 -9.60 -3.24
CA GLY A 75 4.79 -8.67 -2.26
C GLY A 75 4.76 -9.23 -0.84
N VAL A 76 3.64 -9.80 -0.41
CA VAL A 76 3.51 -10.47 0.90
C VAL A 76 4.47 -11.66 1.00
N LEU A 77 4.51 -12.51 -0.03
CA LEU A 77 5.34 -13.71 -0.08
C LEU A 77 6.85 -13.40 -0.01
N PHE A 78 7.30 -12.25 -0.51
CA PHE A 78 8.71 -11.84 -0.42
C PHE A 78 8.99 -10.95 0.79
N ALA A 79 8.18 -9.93 1.04
CA ALA A 79 8.43 -8.91 2.05
C ALA A 79 8.30 -9.46 3.48
N LEU A 80 7.32 -10.33 3.76
CA LEU A 80 7.16 -10.90 5.10
C LEU A 80 8.34 -11.79 5.49
N PRO A 81 8.73 -12.80 4.69
CA PRO A 81 9.89 -13.62 5.03
C PRO A 81 11.17 -12.81 5.11
N MET A 82 11.39 -11.85 4.19
CA MET A 82 12.57 -10.98 4.25
C MET A 82 12.58 -10.10 5.51
N GLY A 83 11.45 -9.53 5.89
CA GLY A 83 11.33 -8.74 7.12
C GLY A 83 11.61 -9.56 8.38
N ILE A 84 11.09 -10.80 8.43
CA ILE A 84 11.36 -11.77 9.51
C ILE A 84 12.84 -12.20 9.52
N LEU A 85 13.44 -12.42 8.36
CA LEU A 85 14.83 -12.83 8.24
C LEU A 85 15.77 -11.72 8.72
N LEU A 86 15.50 -10.48 8.29
CA LEU A 86 16.26 -9.30 8.68
C LEU A 86 16.10 -8.93 10.16
N SER A 87 15.02 -9.36 10.82
CA SER A 87 14.82 -9.12 12.26
C SER A 87 15.76 -9.97 13.13
N ARG A 88 16.39 -11.00 12.57
CA ARG A 88 17.34 -11.85 13.29
C ARG A 88 18.65 -11.11 13.61
N ARG A 89 19.33 -11.54 14.67
CA ARG A 89 20.56 -10.90 15.16
C ARG A 89 21.70 -10.99 14.15
N TRP A 90 21.86 -12.13 13.48
CA TRP A 90 22.90 -12.34 12.47
C TRP A 90 22.71 -11.44 11.24
N ALA A 91 21.47 -11.07 10.92
CA ALA A 91 21.13 -10.20 9.79
C ALA A 91 21.20 -8.70 10.13
N LYS A 92 21.62 -8.32 11.35
CA LYS A 92 21.62 -6.91 11.81
C LYS A 92 22.43 -5.99 10.90
N TYR A 93 23.57 -6.46 10.41
CA TYR A 93 24.45 -5.70 9.50
C TYR A 93 23.82 -5.46 8.12
N LEU A 94 22.89 -6.33 7.69
CA LEU A 94 22.21 -6.23 6.39
C LEU A 94 21.00 -5.28 6.42
N ARG A 95 20.49 -4.91 7.60
CA ARG A 95 19.29 -4.05 7.73
C ARG A 95 19.48 -2.70 7.06
N THR A 96 20.53 -1.97 7.44
CA THR A 96 20.82 -0.63 6.92
C THR A 96 20.99 -0.61 5.40
N PRO A 97 21.86 -1.44 4.78
CA PRO A 97 22.04 -1.41 3.33
C PRO A 97 20.77 -1.83 2.58
N LEU A 98 20.05 -2.88 3.01
CA LEU A 98 18.84 -3.30 2.30
C LEU A 98 17.73 -2.25 2.38
N LEU A 99 17.54 -1.63 3.55
CA LEU A 99 16.56 -0.54 3.69
C LEU A 99 16.98 0.70 2.90
N ALA A 100 18.28 1.00 2.82
CA ALA A 100 18.79 2.10 2.02
C ALA A 100 18.56 1.86 0.52
N ILE A 101 18.85 0.66 0.02
CA ILE A 101 18.58 0.26 -1.37
C ILE A 101 17.09 0.37 -1.69
N GLY A 102 16.22 -0.20 -0.84
CA GLY A 102 14.79 -0.08 -1.05
C GLY A 102 14.30 1.37 -1.02
N SER A 103 14.88 2.21 -0.16
CA SER A 103 14.51 3.64 -0.08
C SER A 103 14.98 4.39 -1.32
N ALA A 104 16.17 4.08 -1.84
CA ALA A 104 16.66 4.62 -3.09
C ALA A 104 15.80 4.18 -4.29
N ALA A 105 15.35 2.92 -4.30
CA ALA A 105 14.41 2.43 -5.32
C ALA A 105 13.09 3.23 -5.28
N GLN A 106 12.53 3.51 -4.11
CA GLN A 106 11.33 4.36 -3.98
C GLN A 106 11.57 5.85 -4.23
N ALA A 107 12.81 6.32 -4.23
CA ALA A 107 13.13 7.69 -4.62
C ALA A 107 13.02 7.89 -6.14
N LEU A 108 13.12 6.81 -6.92
CA LEU A 108 12.80 6.84 -8.34
C LEU A 108 11.28 7.03 -8.53
N PRO A 109 10.85 7.84 -9.51
CA PRO A 109 9.46 7.87 -9.91
C PRO A 109 8.98 6.46 -10.30
N SER A 110 7.77 6.08 -9.88
CA SER A 110 7.21 4.75 -10.15
C SER A 110 7.14 4.44 -11.66
N ILE A 111 6.79 5.44 -12.47
CA ILE A 111 6.81 5.36 -13.94
C ILE A 111 8.20 5.01 -14.48
N GLY A 112 9.27 5.51 -13.87
CA GLY A 112 10.65 5.24 -14.29
C GLY A 112 11.02 3.77 -14.12
N ILE A 113 10.61 3.15 -13.01
CA ILE A 113 10.84 1.71 -12.77
C ILE A 113 10.06 0.86 -13.77
N ILE A 114 8.80 1.21 -14.04
CA ILE A 114 7.95 0.52 -15.02
C ILE A 114 8.60 0.55 -16.41
N VAL A 115 8.98 1.74 -16.88
CA VAL A 115 9.59 1.90 -18.22
C VAL A 115 10.94 1.19 -18.29
N LEU A 116 11.78 1.32 -17.27
CA LEU A 116 13.08 0.66 -17.24
C LEU A 116 12.95 -0.87 -17.34
N LEU A 117 12.03 -1.46 -16.59
CA LEU A 117 11.79 -2.89 -16.66
C LEU A 117 11.19 -3.33 -18.00
N ALA A 118 10.32 -2.50 -18.60
CA ALA A 118 9.80 -2.78 -19.93
C ALA A 118 10.90 -2.80 -21.00
N LEU A 119 11.91 -1.94 -20.89
CA LEU A 119 13.06 -1.94 -21.80
C LEU A 119 13.96 -3.17 -21.62
N LEU A 120 14.10 -3.68 -20.39
CA LEU A 120 15.01 -4.79 -20.08
C LEU A 120 14.38 -6.17 -20.28
N VAL A 121 13.10 -6.33 -19.93
CA VAL A 121 12.41 -7.62 -19.84
C VAL A 121 11.26 -7.73 -20.86
N GLY A 122 10.85 -6.61 -21.44
CA GLY A 122 9.73 -6.54 -22.39
C GLY A 122 8.44 -5.99 -21.76
N THR A 123 7.44 -5.73 -22.59
CA THR A 123 6.17 -5.10 -22.21
C THR A 123 5.12 -6.09 -21.72
N GLY A 124 4.07 -5.59 -21.07
CA GLY A 124 2.89 -6.37 -20.69
C GLY A 124 2.71 -6.58 -19.19
N THR A 125 1.69 -7.37 -18.86
CA THR A 125 1.16 -7.54 -17.49
C THR A 125 2.20 -8.13 -16.52
N ASN A 126 2.99 -9.12 -16.96
CA ASN A 126 3.99 -9.76 -16.10
C ASN A 126 5.09 -8.78 -15.68
N THR A 127 5.59 -7.98 -16.62
CA THR A 127 6.58 -6.94 -16.33
C THR A 127 6.02 -5.88 -15.40
N ALA A 128 4.77 -5.47 -15.60
CA ALA A 128 4.10 -4.55 -14.70
C ALA A 128 4.00 -5.09 -13.27
N ILE A 129 3.62 -6.36 -13.10
CA ILE A 129 3.54 -7.01 -11.78
C ILE A 129 4.89 -6.97 -11.07
N VAL A 130 5.99 -7.26 -11.78
CA VAL A 130 7.34 -7.22 -11.21
C VAL A 130 7.76 -5.79 -10.87
N ALA A 131 7.47 -4.82 -11.73
CA ALA A 131 7.78 -3.41 -11.48
C ALA A 131 7.07 -2.87 -10.23
N ILE A 132 5.77 -3.14 -10.15
CA ILE A 132 4.92 -2.75 -9.02
C ILE A 132 5.42 -3.43 -7.73
N LEU A 133 5.73 -4.74 -7.80
CA LEU A 133 6.30 -5.49 -6.68
C LEU A 133 7.57 -4.82 -6.15
N LEU A 134 8.55 -4.53 -7.00
CA LEU A 134 9.81 -3.92 -6.56
C LEU A 134 9.60 -2.55 -5.90
N PHE A 135 8.69 -1.75 -6.45
CA PHE A 135 8.38 -0.43 -5.94
C PHE A 135 7.68 -0.48 -4.57
N SER A 136 6.74 -1.40 -4.37
CA SER A 136 5.88 -1.45 -3.17
C SER A 136 6.35 -2.43 -2.09
N LEU A 137 7.45 -3.17 -2.32
CA LEU A 137 7.98 -4.15 -1.38
C LEU A 137 8.43 -3.55 -0.04
N LEU A 138 9.05 -2.37 -0.10
CA LEU A 138 9.77 -1.80 1.04
C LEU A 138 8.86 -1.43 2.24
N PRO A 139 7.69 -0.79 2.07
CA PRO A 139 6.80 -0.48 3.20
C PRO A 139 6.42 -1.72 4.02
N LEU A 140 6.06 -2.83 3.36
CA LEU A 140 5.70 -4.07 4.07
C LEU A 140 6.93 -4.71 4.74
N LEU A 141 8.07 -4.75 4.05
CA LEU A 141 9.31 -5.29 4.61
C LEU A 141 9.75 -4.48 5.84
N ARG A 142 9.79 -3.14 5.72
CA ARG A 142 10.20 -2.23 6.80
C ARG A 142 9.26 -2.37 8.00
N ASN A 143 7.95 -2.37 7.77
CA ASN A 143 7.00 -2.49 8.86
C ASN A 143 7.06 -3.87 9.53
N THR A 144 7.31 -4.93 8.78
CA THR A 144 7.53 -6.27 9.37
C THR A 144 8.78 -6.31 10.23
N LEU A 145 9.88 -5.73 9.76
CA LEU A 145 11.12 -5.62 10.53
C LEU A 145 10.91 -4.82 11.83
N VAL A 146 10.26 -3.66 11.73
CA VAL A 146 9.96 -2.80 12.90
C VAL A 146 9.03 -3.51 13.87
N ALA A 147 7.97 -4.15 13.39
CA ALA A 147 7.02 -4.90 14.22
C ALA A 147 7.71 -5.92 15.14
N ILE A 148 8.68 -6.65 14.61
CA ILE A 148 9.41 -7.68 15.36
C ILE A 148 10.47 -7.05 16.28
N VAL A 149 11.26 -6.11 15.77
CA VAL A 149 12.38 -5.51 16.53
C VAL A 149 11.89 -4.60 17.66
N SER A 150 10.73 -3.97 17.51
CA SER A 150 10.13 -3.09 18.50
C SER A 150 9.36 -3.82 19.60
N CYS A 151 9.27 -5.15 19.57
CA CYS A 151 8.63 -5.91 20.65
C CYS A 151 9.35 -5.69 21.99
N PRO A 152 8.61 -5.46 23.10
CA PRO A 152 9.21 -5.18 24.40
C PRO A 152 10.18 -6.30 24.84
N PRO A 153 11.45 -5.96 25.17
CA PRO A 153 12.42 -6.96 25.62
C PRO A 153 12.00 -7.69 26.90
N SER A 154 11.17 -7.08 27.74
CA SER A 154 10.62 -7.70 28.95
C SER A 154 9.76 -8.92 28.63
N ILE A 155 8.90 -8.83 27.61
CA ILE A 155 8.01 -9.91 27.20
C ILE A 155 8.80 -11.03 26.53
N THR A 156 9.71 -10.69 25.61
CA THR A 156 10.50 -11.70 24.88
C THR A 156 11.52 -12.41 25.79
N LYS A 157 12.15 -11.69 26.74
CA LYS A 157 13.03 -12.31 27.75
C LYS A 157 12.26 -13.17 28.76
N ALA A 158 11.06 -12.76 29.17
CA ALA A 158 10.21 -13.58 30.03
C ALA A 158 9.81 -14.88 29.33
N ALA A 159 9.39 -14.81 28.06
CA ALA A 159 9.08 -16.00 27.26
C ALA A 159 10.30 -16.93 27.12
N ALA A 160 11.49 -16.38 26.86
CA ALA A 160 12.72 -17.16 26.82
C ALA A 160 13.05 -17.81 28.18
N GLY A 161 12.84 -17.10 29.29
CA GLY A 161 13.03 -17.61 30.65
C GLY A 161 12.05 -18.74 31.03
N MET A 162 10.90 -18.83 30.36
CA MET A 162 9.95 -19.94 30.47
C MET A 162 10.29 -21.14 29.57
N GLY A 163 11.45 -21.15 28.90
CA GLY A 163 11.89 -22.25 28.03
C GLY A 163 11.27 -22.25 26.63
N VAL A 164 10.62 -21.15 26.22
CA VAL A 164 10.02 -21.02 24.87
C VAL A 164 11.13 -20.82 23.83
N SER A 165 11.12 -21.61 22.75
CA SER A 165 12.15 -21.51 21.70
C SER A 165 12.02 -20.22 20.88
N GLY A 166 13.11 -19.77 20.25
CA GLY A 166 13.09 -18.52 19.45
C GLY A 166 12.07 -18.51 18.30
N MET A 167 11.77 -19.68 17.71
CA MET A 167 10.71 -19.80 16.70
C MET A 167 9.32 -19.68 17.32
N GLN A 168 9.12 -20.27 18.50
CA GLN A 168 7.86 -20.13 19.24
C GLN A 168 7.66 -18.70 19.75
N ILE A 169 8.72 -18.00 20.18
CA ILE A 169 8.66 -16.58 20.53
C ILE A 169 8.23 -15.75 19.30
N LEU A 170 8.83 -16.00 18.13
CA LEU A 170 8.42 -15.32 16.90
C LEU A 170 6.93 -15.54 16.60
N MET A 171 6.48 -16.80 16.54
CA MET A 171 5.13 -17.14 16.09
C MET A 171 4.04 -16.80 17.11
N ARG A 172 4.34 -16.89 18.42
CA ARG A 172 3.34 -16.75 19.49
C ARG A 172 3.39 -15.40 20.22
N VAL A 173 4.47 -14.64 20.08
CA VAL A 173 4.67 -13.37 20.79
C VAL A 173 4.93 -12.24 19.80
N GLU A 174 6.01 -12.31 19.03
CA GLU A 174 6.45 -11.19 18.19
C GLU A 174 5.47 -10.90 17.05
N LEU A 175 5.06 -11.94 16.29
CA LEU A 175 4.12 -11.77 15.17
C LEU A 175 2.73 -11.29 15.65
N PRO A 176 2.09 -11.90 16.66
CA PRO A 176 0.78 -11.44 17.16
C PRO A 176 0.80 -9.98 17.67
N LEU A 177 1.85 -9.59 18.41
CA LEU A 177 2.00 -8.21 18.89
C LEU A 177 2.30 -7.24 17.75
N GLY A 178 2.98 -7.72 16.71
CA GLY A 178 3.37 -6.95 15.54
C GLY A 178 2.30 -6.78 14.47
N VAL A 179 1.20 -7.55 14.51
CA VAL A 179 0.15 -7.56 13.47
C VAL A 179 -0.32 -6.16 13.07
N PRO A 180 -0.63 -5.23 13.99
CA PRO A 180 -1.12 -3.90 13.60
C PRO A 180 -0.12 -3.13 12.73
N VAL A 181 1.18 -3.26 13.02
CA VAL A 181 2.26 -2.59 12.27
C VAL A 181 2.46 -3.27 10.91
N ILE A 182 2.43 -4.60 10.86
CA ILE A 182 2.51 -5.37 9.61
C ILE A 182 1.34 -5.01 8.68
N LEU A 183 0.11 -4.95 9.22
CA LEU A 183 -1.09 -4.56 8.47
C LEU A 183 -1.01 -3.11 7.96
N ALA A 184 -0.42 -2.19 8.73
CA ALA A 184 -0.15 -0.84 8.24
C ALA A 184 0.81 -0.85 7.04
N GLY A 185 1.81 -1.74 7.04
CA GLY A 185 2.74 -1.90 5.92
C GLY A 185 2.07 -2.49 4.68
N TRP A 186 1.24 -3.52 4.88
CA TRP A 186 0.46 -4.14 3.82
C TRP A 186 -0.54 -3.17 3.19
N ARG A 187 -1.22 -2.34 4.01
CA ARG A 187 -2.10 -1.27 3.53
C ARG A 187 -1.34 -0.27 2.65
N THR A 188 -0.17 0.19 3.09
CA THR A 188 0.65 1.12 2.29
C THR A 188 1.06 0.49 0.96
N MET A 189 1.52 -0.77 0.98
CA MET A 189 1.85 -1.52 -0.24
C MET A 189 0.65 -1.63 -1.19
N LEU A 190 -0.54 -1.96 -0.68
CA LEU A 190 -1.77 -2.02 -1.47
C LEU A 190 -2.10 -0.69 -2.15
N VAL A 191 -2.03 0.43 -1.41
CA VAL A 191 -2.30 1.76 -1.95
C VAL A 191 -1.32 2.10 -3.08
N LEU A 192 -0.03 1.81 -2.87
CA LEU A 192 0.99 1.99 -3.92
C LEU A 192 0.70 1.10 -5.14
N ASN A 193 0.30 -0.16 -4.94
CA ASN A 193 -0.02 -1.08 -6.03
C ASN A 193 -1.20 -0.57 -6.86
N VAL A 194 -2.29 -0.15 -6.22
CA VAL A 194 -3.48 0.37 -6.92
C VAL A 194 -3.14 1.59 -7.77
N GLY A 195 -2.43 2.57 -7.21
CA GLY A 195 -2.05 3.78 -7.93
C GLY A 195 -1.06 3.51 -9.06
N THR A 196 -0.06 2.68 -8.80
CA THR A 196 1.01 2.39 -9.78
C THR A 196 0.52 1.48 -10.91
N ALA A 197 -0.45 0.60 -10.65
CA ALA A 197 -1.06 -0.25 -11.67
C ALA A 197 -1.74 0.57 -12.78
N ALA A 198 -2.26 1.77 -12.48
CA ALA A 198 -2.83 2.63 -13.53
C ALA A 198 -1.77 3.09 -14.54
N LEU A 199 -0.54 3.37 -14.06
CA LEU A 199 0.59 3.76 -14.90
C LEU A 199 1.12 2.60 -15.76
N ALA A 200 0.84 1.36 -15.37
CA ALA A 200 1.30 0.19 -16.13
C ALA A 200 0.63 0.06 -17.51
N THR A 201 -0.47 0.79 -17.76
CA THR A 201 -1.07 0.89 -19.10
C THR A 201 -0.07 1.37 -20.16
N LEU A 202 0.90 2.20 -19.76
CA LEU A 202 1.92 2.77 -20.65
C LEU A 202 2.84 1.71 -21.26
N ILE A 203 2.90 0.53 -20.66
CA ILE A 203 3.66 -0.62 -21.16
C ILE A 203 2.73 -1.76 -21.61
N GLY A 204 1.46 -1.45 -21.91
CA GLY A 204 0.48 -2.40 -22.41
C GLY A 204 -0.02 -3.41 -21.37
N ALA A 205 0.08 -3.12 -20.07
CA ALA A 205 -0.41 -4.04 -19.03
C ALA A 205 -1.94 -4.12 -18.95
N GLY A 206 -2.65 -3.12 -19.49
CA GLY A 206 -4.11 -3.01 -19.42
C GLY A 206 -4.59 -2.35 -18.13
N GLY A 207 -5.78 -2.76 -17.67
CA GLY A 207 -6.38 -2.21 -16.45
C GLY A 207 -7.16 -0.91 -16.68
N LEU A 208 -7.64 -0.31 -15.60
CA LEU A 208 -8.44 0.93 -15.65
C LEU A 208 -7.64 2.11 -16.20
N GLY A 209 -6.32 2.11 -16.01
CA GLY A 209 -5.42 3.10 -16.61
C GLY A 209 -5.56 3.21 -18.14
N SER A 210 -5.96 2.14 -18.82
CA SER A 210 -6.17 2.16 -20.27
C SER A 210 -7.35 3.01 -20.71
N LEU A 211 -8.40 3.16 -19.88
CA LEU A 211 -9.51 4.07 -20.15
C LEU A 211 -9.05 5.52 -20.02
N ILE A 212 -8.32 5.81 -18.95
CA ILE A 212 -7.74 7.14 -18.68
C ILE A 212 -6.79 7.54 -19.81
N ASP A 213 -5.84 6.69 -20.17
CA ASP A 213 -4.85 6.94 -21.22
C ASP A 213 -5.53 7.15 -22.58
N SER A 214 -6.48 6.29 -22.97
CA SER A 214 -7.20 6.43 -24.23
C SER A 214 -8.07 7.70 -24.24
N GLY A 215 -8.70 8.05 -23.12
CA GLY A 215 -9.48 9.28 -22.96
C GLY A 215 -8.62 10.53 -23.14
N MET A 216 -7.42 10.55 -22.54
CA MET A 216 -6.47 11.66 -22.71
C MET A 216 -5.98 11.77 -24.16
N GLN A 217 -5.59 10.65 -24.78
CA GLN A 217 -5.07 10.65 -26.16
C GLN A 217 -6.12 11.09 -27.19
N LEU A 218 -7.40 10.78 -26.95
CA LEU A 218 -8.51 11.17 -27.83
C LEU A 218 -9.10 12.54 -27.51
N GLY A 219 -8.59 13.25 -26.49
CA GLY A 219 -9.16 14.52 -26.03
C GLY A 219 -10.57 14.39 -25.42
N ARG A 220 -10.92 13.19 -24.95
CA ARG A 220 -12.25 12.84 -24.41
C ARG A 220 -12.20 12.84 -22.89
N MET A 221 -12.29 14.03 -22.31
CA MET A 221 -12.24 14.22 -20.86
C MET A 221 -13.37 13.48 -20.13
N ASP A 222 -14.50 13.21 -20.79
CA ASP A 222 -15.58 12.41 -20.21
C ASP A 222 -15.12 10.98 -19.90
N VAL A 223 -14.32 10.35 -20.77
CA VAL A 223 -13.76 9.01 -20.50
C VAL A 223 -12.77 9.05 -19.33
N VAL A 224 -12.00 10.13 -19.21
CA VAL A 224 -11.01 10.32 -18.14
C VAL A 224 -11.67 10.51 -16.77
N ILE A 225 -12.79 11.23 -16.73
CA ILE A 225 -13.51 11.55 -15.49
C ILE A 225 -14.39 10.38 -15.04
N ILE A 226 -14.99 9.65 -15.98
CA ILE A 226 -15.97 8.59 -15.70
C ILE A 226 -15.30 7.21 -15.54
N GLY A 227 -14.22 6.96 -16.27
CA GLY A 227 -13.55 5.64 -16.36
C GLY A 227 -12.55 5.32 -15.26
#